data_AF-A0A9D6Y0L7-F1
#
_entry.id   AF-A0A9D6Y0L7-F1
#
_cell.length_a   1.000
_cell.length_b   1.000
_cell.length_c   1.000
_cell.angle_alpha   90.00
_cell.angle_beta   90.00
_cell.angle_gamma   90.00
#
_symmetry.space_group_name_H-M   'P 1'
#
loop_
_entity.id
_entity.type
_entity.pdbx_description
1 polymer ?
#
loop_
_entity_poly.entity_id
_entity_poly.type
_entity_poly.pdbx_seq_one_letter_code
_entity_poly.pdbx_strand_id
1 'polypeptide(L)'
;MIDPDQRLVHLDVREDIRRGAEPFARIMAAVKALGPDEILVLRVPFEPVPLYGVLGRRGLAHRAEHLGPDDWSIRFYRERGEGAQVASPTRPAAPTPVVLDVRGLEPPEPMVRVLVELDRLQPGQRLEIVHDRRPTLLYPMLDDRGFVHATDETEPGAVRIRVERKGGGA
;
A
#
# COMPACT_ATOMS: atom_id res chain seq x y z
N MET A 1 15.00 -6.15 -22.32
CA MET A 1 13.56 -5.86 -22.13
C MET A 1 12.91 -7.21 -21.86
N ILE A 2 12.62 -7.53 -20.60
CA ILE A 2 11.94 -8.78 -20.22
C ILE A 2 10.65 -8.34 -19.54
N ASP A 3 9.53 -8.66 -20.16
CA ASP A 3 8.21 -8.35 -19.69
C ASP A 3 7.95 -9.08 -18.35
N PRO A 4 7.56 -8.36 -17.28
CA PRO A 4 7.33 -8.96 -15.95
C PRO A 4 6.09 -9.88 -15.89
N ASP A 5 5.35 -10.01 -16.99
CA ASP A 5 4.10 -10.79 -17.09
C ASP A 5 4.34 -12.26 -17.53
N GLN A 6 5.48 -12.57 -18.18
CA GLN A 6 5.74 -13.91 -18.73
C GLN A 6 6.12 -14.99 -17.70
N ARG A 7 6.21 -14.65 -16.41
CA ARG A 7 6.68 -15.57 -15.35
C ARG A 7 5.58 -15.92 -14.34
N LEU A 8 4.32 -15.72 -14.74
CA LEU A 8 3.12 -16.05 -13.98
C LEU A 8 2.67 -17.49 -14.30
N VAL A 9 2.74 -18.38 -13.31
CA VAL A 9 2.22 -19.74 -13.40
C VAL A 9 0.81 -19.75 -12.83
N HIS A 10 -0.19 -19.93 -13.67
CA HIS A 10 -1.60 -19.93 -13.24
C HIS A 10 -2.04 -21.35 -12.83
N LEU A 11 -2.55 -21.48 -11.62
CA LEU A 11 -3.10 -22.71 -11.08
C LEU A 11 -4.53 -22.46 -10.58
N ASP A 12 -5.52 -22.86 -11.37
CA ASP A 12 -6.91 -22.87 -10.93
C ASP A 12 -7.22 -24.23 -10.30
N VAL A 13 -7.65 -24.21 -9.04
CA VAL A 13 -8.10 -25.41 -8.33
C VAL A 13 -9.58 -25.30 -7.93
N ARG A 14 -10.31 -24.30 -8.44
CA ARG A 14 -11.75 -24.15 -8.16
C ARG A 14 -12.52 -25.32 -8.74
N GLU A 15 -12.14 -25.76 -9.94
CA GLU A 15 -12.72 -26.97 -10.54
C GLU A 15 -12.40 -28.23 -9.75
N ASP A 16 -11.16 -28.40 -9.27
CA ASP A 16 -10.77 -29.55 -8.45
C ASP A 16 -11.59 -29.60 -7.15
N ILE A 17 -11.72 -28.46 -6.45
CA ILE A 17 -12.51 -28.36 -5.21
C ILE A 17 -13.99 -28.65 -5.49
N ARG A 18 -14.56 -28.11 -6.58
CA ARG A 18 -15.94 -28.40 -6.99
C ARG A 18 -16.16 -29.88 -7.32
N ARG A 19 -15.14 -30.58 -7.79
CA ARG A 19 -15.15 -32.01 -8.11
C ARG A 19 -14.78 -32.91 -6.92
N GLY A 20 -14.43 -32.33 -5.77
CA GLY A 20 -13.95 -33.07 -4.59
C GLY A 20 -12.55 -33.67 -4.76
N ALA A 21 -11.78 -33.23 -5.75
CA ALA A 21 -10.39 -33.63 -5.94
C ALA A 21 -9.48 -32.90 -4.93
N GLU A 22 -8.32 -33.47 -4.61
CA GLU A 22 -7.37 -32.90 -3.65
C GLU A 22 -6.49 -31.82 -4.31
N PRO A 23 -6.76 -30.51 -4.12
CA PRO A 23 -6.02 -29.45 -4.79
C PRO A 23 -4.63 -29.25 -4.18
N PHE A 24 -4.45 -29.63 -2.92
CA PHE A 24 -3.24 -29.38 -2.15
C PHE A 24 -2.00 -30.04 -2.76
N ALA A 25 -2.11 -31.30 -3.18
CA ALA A 25 -1.02 -32.03 -3.82
C ALA A 25 -0.59 -31.36 -5.13
N ARG A 26 -1.56 -30.84 -5.90
CA ARG A 26 -1.33 -30.13 -7.17
C ARG A 26 -0.64 -28.78 -6.94
N ILE A 27 -1.05 -28.03 -5.92
CA ILE A 27 -0.38 -26.79 -5.49
C ILE A 27 1.05 -27.09 -5.09
N MET A 28 1.28 -28.14 -4.30
CA MET A 28 2.62 -28.53 -3.86
C MET A 28 3.52 -28.94 -5.03
N ALA A 29 2.99 -29.64 -6.02
CA ALA A 29 3.71 -29.97 -7.24
C ALA A 29 4.09 -28.72 -8.04
N ALA A 30 3.15 -27.79 -8.21
CA ALA A 30 3.39 -26.52 -8.90
C ALA A 30 4.42 -25.66 -8.17
N VAL A 31 4.32 -25.54 -6.84
CA VAL A 31 5.29 -24.81 -6.00
C VAL A 31 6.69 -25.42 -6.09
N LYS A 32 6.80 -26.75 -6.15
CA LYS A 32 8.08 -27.45 -6.29
C LYS A 32 8.70 -27.24 -7.68
N ALA A 33 7.87 -27.13 -8.71
CA ALA A 33 8.30 -26.83 -10.07
C ALA A 33 8.61 -25.33 -10.29
N LEU A 34 8.15 -24.46 -9.39
CA LEU A 34 8.30 -23.01 -9.48
C LEU A 34 9.76 -22.59 -9.34
N GLY A 35 10.28 -21.93 -10.37
CA GLY A 35 11.61 -21.34 -10.41
C GLY A 35 11.77 -20.10 -9.50
N PRO A 36 13.01 -19.60 -9.37
CA PRO A 36 13.35 -18.55 -8.41
C PRO A 36 12.74 -17.17 -8.71
N ASP A 37 12.30 -16.89 -9.94
CA ASP A 37 11.57 -15.68 -10.29
C ASP A 37 10.20 -15.97 -10.94
N GLU A 38 9.65 -17.17 -10.73
CA GLU A 38 8.28 -17.50 -11.12
C GLU A 38 7.30 -17.22 -9.98
N ILE A 39 6.10 -16.78 -10.34
CA ILE A 39 5.03 -16.41 -9.42
C ILE A 39 3.86 -17.35 -9.69
N LEU A 40 3.42 -18.09 -8.66
CA LEU A 40 2.27 -18.97 -8.75
C LEU A 40 0.99 -18.19 -8.42
N VAL A 41 0.07 -18.09 -9.37
CA VAL A 41 -1.26 -17.48 -9.20
C VAL A 41 -2.26 -18.60 -8.95
N LEU A 42 -2.62 -18.81 -7.69
CA LEU A 42 -3.60 -19.79 -7.24
C LEU A 42 -5.01 -19.18 -7.21
N ARG A 43 -5.94 -19.72 -8.00
CA ARG A 43 -7.37 -19.39 -7.89
C ARG A 43 -8.12 -20.43 -7.06
N VAL A 44 -8.82 -19.96 -6.03
CA VAL A 44 -9.61 -20.77 -5.10
C VAL A 44 -10.92 -20.06 -4.80
N PRO A 45 -11.98 -20.80 -4.42
CA PRO A 45 -13.26 -20.17 -4.09
C PRO A 45 -13.30 -19.60 -2.67
N PHE A 46 -12.31 -19.93 -1.83
CA PHE A 46 -12.20 -19.47 -0.45
C PHE A 46 -10.75 -19.22 -0.05
N GLU A 47 -10.53 -18.43 1.00
CA GLU A 47 -9.20 -18.10 1.51
C GLU A 47 -8.51 -19.34 2.14
N PRO A 48 -7.38 -19.81 1.59
CA PRO A 48 -6.71 -21.02 2.05
C PRO A 48 -5.76 -20.69 3.21
N VAL A 49 -6.31 -20.20 4.34
CA VAL A 49 -5.54 -19.79 5.53
C VAL A 49 -4.49 -20.83 5.97
N PRO A 50 -4.77 -22.15 6.00
CA PRO A 50 -3.77 -23.15 6.39
C PRO A 50 -2.57 -23.24 5.43
N LEU A 51 -2.78 -22.91 4.16
CA LEU A 51 -1.78 -23.02 3.09
C LEU A 51 -0.67 -21.97 3.26
N TYR A 52 -1.01 -20.80 3.81
CA TYR A 52 -0.08 -19.70 4.03
C TYR A 52 1.06 -20.09 4.97
N GLY A 53 0.76 -20.80 6.05
CA GLY A 53 1.77 -21.28 6.98
C GLY A 53 2.73 -22.30 6.34
N VAL A 54 2.20 -23.20 5.49
CA VAL A 54 2.99 -24.23 4.81
C VAL A 54 3.94 -23.61 3.79
N LEU A 55 3.46 -22.64 3.01
CA LEU A 55 4.23 -21.98 1.96
C LEU A 55 5.19 -20.93 2.53
N GLY A 56 4.80 -20.22 3.58
CA GLY A 56 5.69 -19.32 4.32
C GLY A 56 6.90 -20.03 4.91
N ARG A 57 6.71 -21.24 5.48
CA ARG A 57 7.82 -22.10 5.95
C ARG A 57 8.80 -22.51 4.85
N ARG A 58 8.40 -22.43 3.59
CA ARG A 58 9.23 -22.73 2.41
C ARG A 58 9.99 -21.49 1.90
N GLY A 59 9.80 -20.32 2.51
CA GLY A 59 10.36 -19.05 2.03
C GLY A 59 9.58 -18.43 0.87
N LEU A 60 8.30 -18.78 0.72
CA LEU A 60 7.41 -18.14 -0.25
C LEU A 60 6.55 -17.09 0.46
N ALA A 61 6.62 -15.87 -0.03
CA ALA A 61 5.67 -14.84 0.32
C ALA A 61 4.38 -15.04 -0.48
N HIS A 62 3.27 -14.54 0.06
CA HIS A 62 1.96 -14.68 -0.56
C HIS A 62 1.18 -13.37 -0.48
N ARG A 63 0.35 -13.12 -1.50
CA ARG A 63 -0.60 -12.02 -1.53
C ARG A 63 -1.95 -12.53 -2.02
N ALA A 64 -2.94 -12.51 -1.13
CA ALA A 64 -4.32 -12.80 -1.46
C ALA A 64 -5.05 -11.54 -1.96
N GLU A 65 -5.85 -11.70 -3.01
CA GLU A 65 -6.69 -10.67 -3.59
C GLU A 65 -8.07 -11.25 -3.80
N HIS A 66 -9.08 -10.59 -3.23
CA HIS A 66 -10.48 -10.98 -3.35
C HIS A 66 -11.07 -10.30 -4.59
N LEU A 67 -11.30 -11.09 -5.64
CA LEU A 67 -11.82 -10.63 -6.92
C LEU A 67 -13.36 -10.75 -6.99
N GLY A 68 -13.96 -11.56 -6.14
CA GLY A 68 -15.42 -11.73 -6.05
C GLY A 68 -15.81 -12.80 -5.03
N PRO A 69 -17.12 -12.98 -4.75
CA PRO A 69 -17.65 -13.76 -3.62
C PRO A 69 -17.14 -15.22 -3.53
N ASP A 70 -16.81 -15.83 -4.68
CA ASP A 70 -16.20 -17.17 -4.79
C ASP A 70 -14.96 -17.15 -5.72
N ASP A 71 -14.28 -16.00 -5.81
CA ASP A 71 -13.09 -15.80 -6.65
C ASP A 71 -12.00 -15.13 -5.81
N TRP A 72 -11.14 -15.97 -5.23
CA TRP A 72 -9.93 -15.56 -4.55
C TRP A 72 -8.72 -15.87 -5.43
N SER A 73 -7.86 -14.87 -5.63
CA SER A 73 -6.61 -14.99 -6.37
C SER A 73 -5.44 -14.77 -5.42
N ILE A 74 -4.66 -15.82 -5.19
CA ILE A 74 -3.50 -15.77 -4.31
C ILE A 74 -2.23 -15.91 -5.14
N ARG A 75 -1.36 -14.89 -5.07
CA ARG A 75 -0.05 -14.90 -5.70
C ARG A 75 1.00 -15.36 -4.71
N PHE A 76 1.70 -16.45 -5.00
CA PHE A 76 2.88 -16.91 -4.26
C PHE A 76 4.14 -16.60 -5.04
N TYR A 77 5.11 -15.98 -4.38
CA TYR A 77 6.38 -15.60 -4.97
C TYR A 77 7.53 -15.89 -4.01
N ARG A 78 8.70 -16.23 -4.54
CA ARG A 78 9.90 -16.41 -3.72
C ARG A 78 10.46 -15.03 -3.39
N GLU A 79 10.28 -14.59 -2.16
CA GLU A 79 10.95 -13.39 -1.67
C GLU A 79 12.41 -13.78 -1.45
N ARG A 80 13.30 -13.31 -2.34
CA ARG A 80 14.73 -13.56 -2.20
C ARG A 80 15.15 -12.91 -0.88
N GLY A 81 15.46 -13.75 0.11
CA GLY A 81 15.40 -13.39 1.52
C GLY A 81 16.07 -12.07 1.88
N GLU A 82 15.25 -11.12 2.33
CA GLU A 82 15.53 -10.21 3.43
C GLU A 82 14.16 -9.85 4.02
N GLY A 83 14.02 -10.10 5.32
CA GLY A 83 12.74 -10.01 6.02
C GLY A 83 12.20 -8.59 6.12
N ALA A 84 10.94 -8.55 6.56
CA ALA A 84 10.08 -7.40 6.83
C ALA A 84 9.20 -6.95 5.66
N GLN A 85 7.95 -7.42 5.76
CA GLN A 85 6.73 -6.68 5.43
C GLN A 85 6.97 -5.20 5.12
N VAL A 86 6.90 -4.83 3.84
CA VAL A 86 6.54 -3.46 3.44
C VAL A 86 5.76 -3.52 2.14
N ALA A 87 4.64 -2.83 2.16
CA ALA A 87 3.64 -2.77 1.12
C ALA A 87 4.23 -2.36 -0.25
N SER A 88 3.95 -3.18 -1.28
CA SER A 88 3.80 -2.85 -2.70
C SER A 88 4.98 -2.15 -3.44
N PRO A 89 5.17 -2.46 -4.74
CA PRO A 89 6.44 -2.19 -5.43
C PRO A 89 6.65 -0.72 -5.82
N THR A 90 7.94 -0.39 -5.91
CA THR A 90 8.54 0.92 -6.21
C THR A 90 8.10 1.54 -7.55
N ARG A 91 7.33 2.62 -7.45
CA ARG A 91 7.57 3.88 -8.19
C ARG A 91 8.45 4.70 -7.25
N PRO A 92 9.45 5.51 -7.70
CA PRO A 92 10.36 6.22 -6.80
C PRO A 92 9.54 6.85 -5.69
N ALA A 93 9.72 6.32 -4.48
CA ALA A 93 8.81 6.56 -3.37
C ALA A 93 8.84 8.07 -3.12
N ALA A 94 7.76 8.74 -3.52
CA ALA A 94 7.43 10.00 -2.92
C ALA A 94 7.46 9.79 -1.40
N PRO A 95 8.09 10.70 -0.65
CA PRO A 95 8.18 10.59 0.80
C PRO A 95 6.79 10.32 1.36
N THR A 96 6.66 9.31 2.21
CA THR A 96 5.38 8.94 2.82
C THR A 96 4.82 10.20 3.49
N PRO A 97 3.68 10.75 3.01
CA PRO A 97 3.17 11.97 3.58
C PRO A 97 2.72 11.71 5.01
N VAL A 98 3.20 12.52 5.94
CA VAL A 98 2.72 12.53 7.32
C VAL A 98 1.28 13.05 7.27
N VAL A 99 0.30 12.23 7.66
CA VAL A 99 -1.10 12.65 7.66
C VAL A 99 -1.47 13.19 9.03
N LEU A 100 -1.90 14.45 9.08
CA LEU A 100 -2.36 15.15 10.27
C LEU A 100 -3.87 15.43 10.15
N ASP A 101 -4.66 14.74 10.95
CA ASP A 101 -6.09 15.01 11.08
C ASP A 101 -6.32 16.06 12.18
N VAL A 102 -6.93 17.19 11.81
CA VAL A 102 -7.33 18.26 12.74
C VAL A 102 -8.83 18.54 12.66
N ARG A 103 -9.62 17.57 12.20
CA ARG A 103 -11.08 17.71 12.09
C ARG A 103 -11.72 17.76 13.48
N GLY A 104 -12.74 18.58 13.63
CA GLY A 104 -13.49 18.73 14.89
C GLY A 104 -12.79 19.53 15.99
N LEU A 105 -11.59 20.07 15.74
CA LEU A 105 -10.91 20.97 16.70
C LEU A 105 -11.42 22.41 16.56
N GLU A 106 -11.61 23.08 17.70
CA GLU A 106 -12.02 24.48 17.74
C GLU A 106 -10.85 25.41 17.35
N PRO A 107 -11.09 26.47 16.54
CA PRO A 107 -10.06 27.48 16.29
C PRO A 107 -9.58 28.08 17.64
N PRO A 108 -8.27 28.18 17.94
CA PRO A 108 -7.10 28.06 17.06
C PRO A 108 -6.31 26.73 17.15
N GLU A 109 -6.78 25.74 17.89
CA GLU A 109 -6.10 24.45 18.05
C GLU A 109 -5.67 23.73 16.75
N PRO A 110 -6.50 23.67 15.68
CA PRO A 110 -6.08 23.03 14.44
C PRO A 110 -4.89 23.74 13.81
N MET A 111 -4.82 25.07 13.93
CA MET A 111 -3.69 25.84 13.40
C MET A 111 -2.40 25.55 14.15
N VAL A 112 -2.45 25.49 15.48
CA VAL A 112 -1.26 25.22 16.31
C VAL A 112 -0.70 23.84 16.02
N ARG A 113 -1.57 22.82 15.90
CA ARG A 113 -1.17 21.45 15.57
C ARG A 113 -0.48 21.38 14.21
N VAL A 114 -1.05 22.04 13.21
CA VAL A 114 -0.46 22.13 11.87
C VAL A 114 0.93 22.76 11.91
N LEU A 115 1.09 23.89 12.61
CA LEU A 115 2.38 24.58 12.69
C LEU A 115 3.46 23.74 13.40
N VAL A 116 3.10 23.03 14.46
CA VAL A 116 4.02 22.12 15.18
C VAL A 116 4.49 20.99 14.27
N GLU A 117 3.59 20.36 13.52
CA GLU A 117 3.97 19.27 12.61
C GLU A 117 4.77 19.77 11.40
N LEU A 118 4.46 20.98 10.91
CA LEU A 118 5.27 21.65 9.88
C LEU A 118 6.69 21.95 10.34
N ASP A 119 6.88 22.37 11.59
CA ASP A 119 8.19 22.66 12.18
C ASP A 119 9.04 21.38 12.34
N ARG A 120 8.37 20.26 12.64
CA ARG A 120 9.01 18.93 12.73
C ARG A 120 9.30 18.30 11.36
N LEU A 121 8.81 18.89 10.27
CA LEU A 121 8.91 18.35 8.93
C LEU A 121 10.35 18.46 8.37
N GLN A 122 10.94 17.31 8.06
CA GLN A 122 12.29 17.25 7.48
C GLN A 122 12.30 17.68 6.00
N PRO A 123 13.42 18.22 5.47
CA PRO A 123 13.52 18.56 4.06
C PRO A 123 13.34 17.30 3.20
N GLY A 124 12.40 17.37 2.25
CA GLY A 124 12.01 16.20 1.45
C GLY A 124 10.90 15.35 2.06
N GLN A 125 10.26 15.76 3.17
CA GLN A 125 9.01 15.17 3.65
C GLN A 125 7.78 15.97 3.19
N ARG A 126 6.65 15.29 3.12
CA ARG A 126 5.33 15.84 2.78
C ARG A 126 4.42 15.75 4.00
N LEU A 127 3.63 16.78 4.27
CA LEU A 127 2.59 16.81 5.30
C LEU A 127 1.22 16.92 4.63
N GLU A 128 0.28 16.12 5.07
CA GLU A 128 -1.10 16.11 4.60
C GLU A 128 -2.05 16.45 5.73
N ILE A 129 -2.62 17.64 5.68
CA ILE A 129 -3.49 18.15 6.71
C ILE A 129 -4.93 17.90 6.27
N VAL A 130 -5.70 17.16 7.06
CA VAL A 130 -7.13 16.95 6.84
C VAL A 130 -7.89 17.92 7.74
N HIS A 131 -8.62 18.84 7.12
CA HIS A 131 -9.36 19.90 7.81
C HIS A 131 -10.84 19.86 7.40
N ASP A 132 -11.72 20.07 8.37
CA ASP A 132 -13.19 20.12 8.16
C ASP A 132 -13.66 21.39 7.39
N ARG A 133 -12.77 22.37 7.21
CA ARG A 133 -13.08 23.66 6.58
C ARG A 133 -11.82 24.28 6.00
N ARG A 134 -11.96 25.16 5.00
CA ARG A 134 -10.81 25.89 4.43
C ARG A 134 -10.23 26.87 5.45
N PRO A 135 -9.00 26.68 5.91
CA PRO A 135 -8.33 27.59 6.83
C PRO A 135 -7.58 28.65 6.03
N THR A 136 -8.23 29.77 5.73
CA THR A 136 -7.66 30.87 4.93
C THR A 136 -6.37 31.46 5.52
N LEU A 137 -6.18 31.36 6.84
CA LEU A 137 -4.99 31.85 7.55
C LEU A 137 -3.75 30.97 7.37
N LEU A 138 -3.88 29.68 7.01
CA LEU A 138 -2.73 28.79 6.87
C LEU A 138 -1.95 29.02 5.57
N TYR A 139 -2.63 29.40 4.49
CA TYR A 139 -2.00 29.67 3.20
C TYR A 139 -0.86 30.71 3.25
N PRO A 140 -1.05 31.91 3.81
CA PRO A 140 0.02 32.91 3.89
C PRO A 140 1.20 32.45 4.77
N MET A 141 0.96 31.65 5.81
CA MET A 141 2.02 31.15 6.68
C MET A 141 2.89 30.08 6.01
N LEU A 142 2.31 29.30 5.11
CA LEU A 142 3.00 28.31 4.29
C LEU A 142 3.87 29.00 3.23
N ASP A 143 3.33 30.05 2.60
CA ASP A 143 4.03 30.86 1.59
C ASP A 143 5.22 31.62 2.17
N ASP A 144 5.02 32.30 3.31
CA ASP A 144 6.06 33.05 4.05
C ASP A 144 7.26 32.16 4.43
N ARG A 145 6.97 30.90 4.79
CA ARG A 145 7.98 29.91 5.13
C ARG A 145 8.56 29.15 3.92
N GLY A 146 8.11 29.46 2.70
CA GLY A 146 8.60 28.85 1.46
C GLY A 146 8.16 27.40 1.24
N PHE A 147 7.07 26.96 1.88
CA PHE A 147 6.49 25.63 1.65
C PHE A 147 5.58 25.64 0.43
N VAL A 148 5.64 24.57 -0.37
CA VAL A 148 4.71 24.38 -1.48
C VAL A 148 3.45 23.73 -0.93
N HIS A 149 2.30 24.37 -1.10
CA HIS A 149 1.02 23.81 -0.67
C HIS A 149 0.09 23.55 -1.86
N ALA A 150 -0.71 22.49 -1.77
CA ALA A 150 -1.75 22.12 -2.72
C ALA A 150 -3.02 21.75 -1.93
N THR A 151 -4.14 22.36 -2.29
CA THR A 151 -5.43 22.07 -1.65
C THR A 151 -6.22 21.11 -2.53
N ASP A 152 -6.81 20.10 -1.92
CA ASP A 152 -7.62 19.08 -2.57
C ASP A 152 -8.91 18.90 -1.75
N GLU A 153 -10.06 18.97 -2.40
CA GLU A 153 -11.35 18.71 -1.76
C GLU A 153 -11.69 17.25 -2.00
N THR A 154 -11.38 16.42 -1.01
CA THR A 154 -11.49 14.97 -1.13
C THR A 154 -12.92 14.52 -0.93
N GLU A 155 -13.66 15.19 -0.05
CA GLU A 155 -15.06 14.90 0.28
C GLU A 155 -15.81 16.22 0.56
N PRO A 156 -17.14 16.26 0.40
CA PRO A 156 -17.93 17.44 0.76
C PRO A 156 -17.80 17.73 2.28
N GLY A 157 -17.03 18.76 2.62
CA GLY A 157 -16.70 19.13 4.01
C GLY A 157 -15.32 18.65 4.49
N ALA A 158 -14.54 17.92 3.67
CA ALA A 158 -13.17 17.56 3.98
C ALA A 158 -12.20 18.21 2.99
N VAL A 159 -11.42 19.16 3.51
CA VAL A 159 -10.37 19.85 2.78
C VAL A 159 -9.03 19.23 3.17
N ARG A 160 -8.33 18.69 2.19
CA ARG A 160 -6.99 18.13 2.36
C ARG A 160 -5.96 19.12 1.83
N ILE A 161 -5.06 19.56 2.69
CA ILE A 161 -3.97 20.47 2.34
C ILE A 161 -2.68 19.67 2.35
N ARG A 162 -2.13 19.44 1.15
CA ARG A 162 -0.82 18.85 0.95
C ARG A 162 0.22 19.95 1.06
N VAL A 163 1.19 19.79 1.95
CA VAL A 163 2.33 20.69 2.10
C VAL A 163 3.61 19.91 1.85
N GLU A 164 4.48 20.45 1.02
CA GLU A 164 5.80 19.91 0.74
C GLU A 164 6.86 20.93 1.11
N ARG A 165 7.83 20.52 1.91
CA ARG A 165 9.02 21.34 2.15
C ARG A 165 9.93 21.23 0.94
N LYS A 166 9.93 22.25 0.09
CA LYS A 166 10.94 22.39 -0.96
C LYS A 166 12.29 22.44 -0.27
N GLY A 167 13.12 21.41 -0.43
CA GLY A 167 14.44 21.34 0.18
C GLY A 167 15.20 22.62 -0.16
N GLY A 168 15.46 23.45 0.86
CA GLY A 168 16.18 24.69 0.68
C GLY A 168 17.56 24.38 0.13
N GLY A 169 17.82 24.81 -1.11
CA GLY A 169 19.18 24.97 -1.56
C GLY A 169 19.82 26.05 -0.71
N ALA A 170 20.74 25.65 0.16
CA ALA A 170 21.77 26.48 0.74
C ALA A 170 23.08 25.69 0.66
#